data_AF-A0A7R9QYL0-F1
#
_entry.id   AF-A0A7R9QYL0-F1
#
_cell.length_a   1.000
_cell.length_b   1.000
_cell.length_c   1.000
_cell.angle_alpha   90.00
_cell.angle_beta   90.00
_cell.angle_gamma   90.00
#
_symmetry.space_group_name_H-M   'P 1'
#
loop_
_entity.id
_entity.type
_entity.pdbx_description
1 polymer ?
#
loop_
_entity_poly.entity_id
_entity_poly.type
_entity_poly.pdbx_seq_one_letter_code
_entity_poly.pdbx_strand_id
1 'polypeptide(L)'
;DCDETFNYWEPTHYLIHGTGFQTWEYSPLYAIRSYAFLWIYALPAFLYSSLIQTNQLLVFYYTRCIAAFCCALAETYLYRGISHQFGPSIARLFLFFMVLSNGMFISSTAFLPSSFSMYMTALTFGAWLRQNHKIVILTQAISALIGWPFTALLGLPIAIEMLINKKKRIFFAKWSAIIGVSVLLPLVLIDTYYYGKLVLAPVNIVLYNVFSSHGPDLYGTEPWFFYFTNCFLNFNLVFVVSLTALPVMLFCKLFVKSKRNIVNSSHIICLSSLLLWFAVFFSQSHKEERFIYPAYPLICLSAAFAIEMVQKALTAIIPRLTYFYSSLVL
;
A
#
# COMPACT_ATOMS: atom_id res chain seq x y z
N ASP A 1 6.74 -4.08 16.57
CA ASP A 1 6.37 -2.65 16.53
C ASP A 1 5.57 -2.32 17.80
N CYS A 2 5.96 -1.29 18.53
CA CYS A 2 5.27 -0.87 19.76
C CYS A 2 3.84 -0.40 19.50
N ASP A 3 3.58 0.28 18.37
CA ASP A 3 2.22 0.71 18.04
C ASP A 3 1.32 -0.47 17.72
N GLU A 4 1.83 -1.49 17.04
CA GLU A 4 1.03 -2.69 16.75
C GLU A 4 0.46 -3.25 18.06
N THR A 5 1.30 -3.32 19.09
CA THR A 5 0.91 -3.82 20.42
C THR A 5 -0.02 -2.85 21.14
N PHE A 6 0.43 -1.62 21.40
CA PHE A 6 -0.27 -0.70 22.30
C PHE A 6 -1.39 0.11 21.64
N ASN A 7 -1.34 0.33 20.33
CA ASN A 7 -2.36 1.07 19.59
C ASN A 7 -3.40 0.17 18.91
N TYR A 8 -3.16 -1.13 18.75
CA TYR A 8 -4.12 -2.01 18.05
C TYR A 8 -4.45 -3.29 18.80
N TRP A 9 -3.46 -4.10 19.22
CA TRP A 9 -3.73 -5.32 19.98
C TRP A 9 -4.37 -5.04 21.35
N GLU A 10 -3.79 -4.16 22.16
CA GLU A 10 -4.28 -3.80 23.49
C GLU A 10 -5.69 -3.15 23.47
N PRO A 11 -5.95 -2.14 22.62
CA PRO A 11 -7.31 -1.59 22.48
C PRO A 11 -8.32 -2.60 21.95
N THR A 12 -7.92 -3.51 21.05
CA THR A 12 -8.82 -4.58 20.57
C THR A 12 -9.11 -5.58 21.67
N HIS A 13 -8.12 -5.93 22.48
CA HIS A 13 -8.30 -6.76 23.66
C HIS A 13 -9.26 -6.09 24.65
N TYR A 14 -9.14 -4.78 24.87
CA TYR A 14 -10.11 -3.99 25.65
C TYR A 14 -11.54 -4.09 25.10
N LEU A 15 -11.72 -3.97 23.78
CA LEU A 15 -13.06 -4.08 23.16
C LEU A 15 -13.68 -5.47 23.32
N ILE A 16 -12.88 -6.54 23.27
CA ILE A 16 -13.37 -7.92 23.29
C ILE A 16 -13.55 -8.42 24.73
N HIS A 17 -12.61 -8.10 25.62
CA HIS A 17 -12.49 -8.70 26.96
C HIS A 17 -12.72 -7.71 28.10
N GLY A 18 -12.95 -6.42 27.82
CA GLY A 18 -13.16 -5.38 28.84
C GLY A 18 -11.91 -5.01 29.64
N THR A 19 -10.75 -5.52 29.25
CA THR A 19 -9.44 -5.25 29.89
C THR A 19 -8.39 -5.02 28.80
N GLY A 20 -7.42 -4.16 29.01
CA GLY A 20 -6.39 -3.83 28.02
C GLY A 20 -6.01 -2.35 28.07
N PHE A 21 -4.86 -2.02 27.51
CA PHE A 21 -4.38 -0.64 27.48
C PHE A 21 -4.96 0.17 26.32
N GLN A 22 -5.14 1.45 26.56
CA GLN A 22 -5.45 2.45 25.55
C GLN A 22 -4.42 3.57 25.67
N THR A 23 -3.77 3.92 24.57
CA THR A 23 -2.82 5.03 24.57
C THR A 23 -3.54 6.37 24.64
N TRP A 24 -2.78 7.45 24.86
CA TRP A 24 -3.29 8.81 24.79
C TRP A 24 -3.95 9.15 23.44
N GLU A 25 -3.59 8.44 22.38
CA GLU A 25 -4.15 8.62 21.03
C GLU A 25 -5.63 8.22 20.94
N TYR A 26 -6.08 7.34 21.86
CA TYR A 26 -7.47 6.96 22.10
C TYR A 26 -8.17 7.79 23.17
N SER A 27 -7.50 8.80 23.73
CA SER A 27 -8.17 9.72 24.65
C SER A 27 -9.16 10.61 23.90
N PRO A 28 -10.33 10.95 24.48
CA PRO A 28 -11.25 11.91 23.88
C PRO A 28 -10.64 13.30 23.63
N LEU A 29 -9.54 13.67 24.29
CA LEU A 29 -8.86 14.94 24.05
C LEU A 29 -8.31 15.00 22.61
N TYR A 30 -7.56 13.98 22.19
CA TYR A 30 -6.89 13.93 20.90
C TYR A 30 -7.71 13.19 19.82
N ALA A 31 -8.26 12.02 20.17
CA ALA A 31 -9.10 11.20 19.31
C ALA A 31 -8.54 11.02 17.88
N ILE A 32 -7.28 10.59 17.79
CA ILE A 32 -6.54 10.45 16.52
C ILE A 32 -6.51 9.01 16.00
N ARG A 33 -7.04 8.05 16.75
CA ARG A 33 -7.23 6.65 16.33
C ARG A 33 -8.72 6.32 16.20
N SER A 34 -9.08 5.58 15.16
CA SER A 34 -10.48 5.20 14.95
C SER A 34 -10.77 3.86 15.61
N TYR A 35 -11.83 3.78 16.42
CA TYR A 35 -12.35 2.52 16.92
C TYR A 35 -12.99 1.70 15.79
N ALA A 36 -13.48 2.36 14.73
CA ALA A 36 -14.01 1.68 13.55
C ALA A 36 -12.96 0.80 12.87
N PHE A 37 -11.67 1.21 12.88
CA PHE A 37 -10.58 0.39 12.38
C PHE A 37 -10.39 -0.89 13.22
N LEU A 38 -10.42 -0.76 14.56
CA LEU A 38 -10.30 -1.91 15.46
C LEU A 38 -11.40 -2.94 15.22
N TRP A 39 -12.64 -2.50 15.02
CA TRP A 39 -13.79 -3.38 14.81
C TRP A 39 -13.69 -4.29 13.58
N ILE A 40 -12.89 -3.93 12.58
CA ILE A 40 -12.62 -4.81 11.42
C ILE A 40 -11.97 -6.12 11.86
N TYR A 41 -11.12 -6.07 12.87
CA TYR A 41 -10.41 -7.23 13.42
C TYR A 41 -11.08 -7.75 14.69
N ALA A 42 -11.64 -6.84 15.51
CA ALA A 42 -12.29 -7.20 16.77
C ALA A 42 -13.54 -8.04 16.55
N LEU A 43 -14.35 -7.74 15.52
CA LEU A 43 -15.58 -8.50 15.25
C LEU A 43 -15.31 -9.99 14.95
N PRO A 44 -14.46 -10.35 13.95
CA PRO A 44 -14.16 -11.77 13.72
C PRO A 44 -13.43 -12.42 14.89
N ALA A 45 -12.55 -11.70 15.59
CA ALA A 45 -11.87 -12.20 16.78
C ALA A 45 -12.85 -12.50 17.93
N PHE A 46 -13.82 -11.61 18.18
CA PHE A 46 -14.88 -11.79 19.17
C PHE A 46 -15.76 -13.00 18.86
N LEU A 47 -16.16 -13.16 17.58
CA LEU A 47 -16.95 -14.33 17.16
C LEU A 47 -16.19 -15.62 17.37
N TYR A 48 -14.91 -15.67 17.00
CA TYR A 48 -14.06 -16.84 17.24
C TYR A 48 -13.88 -17.12 18.73
N SER A 49 -13.63 -16.07 19.52
CA SER A 49 -13.45 -16.18 20.97
C SER A 49 -14.70 -16.69 21.68
N SER A 50 -15.88 -16.27 21.23
CA SER A 50 -17.16 -16.57 21.87
C SER A 50 -17.72 -17.93 21.44
N LEU A 51 -17.48 -18.34 20.19
CA LEU A 51 -18.12 -19.52 19.61
C LEU A 51 -17.22 -20.76 19.57
N ILE A 52 -15.90 -20.59 19.54
CA ILE A 52 -14.96 -21.69 19.23
C ILE A 52 -13.93 -21.87 20.35
N GLN A 53 -13.24 -20.80 20.75
CA GLN A 53 -12.06 -20.92 21.61
C GLN A 53 -11.84 -19.72 22.52
N THR A 54 -11.77 -19.93 23.83
CA THR A 54 -11.54 -18.86 24.82
C THR A 54 -10.07 -18.52 25.03
N ASN A 55 -9.15 -19.36 24.57
CA ASN A 55 -7.71 -19.11 24.72
C ASN A 55 -7.26 -17.89 23.88
N GLN A 56 -6.84 -16.82 24.56
CA GLN A 56 -6.41 -15.55 23.97
C GLN A 56 -5.25 -15.70 22.97
N LEU A 57 -4.32 -16.64 23.21
CA LEU A 57 -3.21 -16.91 22.28
C LEU A 57 -3.73 -17.43 20.94
N LEU A 58 -4.77 -18.27 20.96
CA LEU A 58 -5.38 -18.78 19.74
C LEU A 58 -6.19 -17.71 19.01
N VAL A 59 -6.84 -16.78 19.73
CA VAL A 59 -7.51 -15.61 19.13
C VAL A 59 -6.50 -14.69 18.43
N PHE A 60 -5.32 -14.49 19.03
CA PHE A 60 -4.22 -13.73 18.43
C PHE A 60 -3.76 -14.36 17.10
N TYR A 61 -3.42 -15.65 17.10
CA TYR A 61 -3.00 -16.34 15.88
C TYR A 61 -4.12 -16.40 14.83
N TYR A 62 -5.37 -16.61 15.25
CA TYR A 62 -6.52 -16.57 14.35
C TYR A 62 -6.65 -15.23 13.62
N THR A 63 -6.53 -14.12 14.34
CA THR A 63 -6.57 -12.77 13.75
C THR A 63 -5.45 -12.57 12.73
N ARG A 64 -4.24 -13.04 13.03
CA ARG A 64 -3.11 -13.00 12.09
C ARG A 64 -3.35 -13.88 10.85
N CYS A 65 -3.96 -15.05 11.00
CA CYS A 65 -4.34 -15.91 9.88
C CYS A 65 -5.38 -15.24 8.97
N ILE A 66 -6.38 -14.54 9.53
CA ILE A 66 -7.32 -13.73 8.74
C ILE A 66 -6.58 -12.64 7.97
N ALA A 67 -5.66 -11.91 8.64
CA ALA A 67 -4.89 -10.85 8.00
C ALA A 67 -4.07 -11.40 6.81
N ALA A 68 -3.34 -12.51 7.01
CA ALA A 68 -2.61 -13.19 5.95
C ALA A 68 -3.52 -13.63 4.79
N PHE A 69 -4.68 -14.22 5.09
CA PHE A 69 -5.63 -14.66 4.08
C PHE A 69 -6.17 -13.48 3.25
N CYS A 70 -6.56 -12.39 3.91
CA CYS A 70 -6.99 -11.15 3.26
C CYS A 70 -5.88 -10.53 2.41
N CYS A 71 -4.63 -10.52 2.89
CA CYS A 71 -3.47 -10.07 2.13
C CYS A 71 -3.29 -10.91 0.86
N ALA A 72 -3.31 -12.25 0.98
CA ALA A 72 -3.17 -13.15 -0.16
C ALA A 72 -4.27 -12.97 -1.22
N LEU A 73 -5.52 -12.70 -0.81
CA LEU A 73 -6.61 -12.37 -1.73
C LEU A 73 -6.35 -11.04 -2.47
N ALA A 74 -5.89 -10.02 -1.75
CA ALA A 74 -5.56 -8.71 -2.34
C ALA A 74 -4.40 -8.82 -3.34
N GLU A 75 -3.34 -9.54 -2.97
CA GLU A 75 -2.19 -9.84 -3.84
C GLU A 75 -2.61 -10.63 -5.08
N THR A 76 -3.49 -11.62 -4.93
CA THR A 76 -4.02 -12.40 -6.06
C THR A 76 -4.78 -11.51 -7.04
N TYR A 77 -5.58 -10.57 -6.53
CA TYR A 77 -6.31 -9.64 -7.39
C TYR A 77 -5.38 -8.67 -8.12
N LEU A 78 -4.34 -8.16 -7.43
CA LEU A 78 -3.28 -7.36 -8.04
C LEU A 78 -2.53 -8.15 -9.12
N TYR A 79 -2.09 -9.38 -8.82
CA TYR A 79 -1.41 -10.27 -9.76
C TYR A 79 -2.22 -10.48 -11.04
N ARG A 80 -3.53 -10.74 -10.90
CA ARG A 80 -4.45 -10.88 -12.05
C ARG A 80 -4.53 -9.58 -12.87
N GLY A 81 -4.54 -8.41 -12.21
CA GLY A 81 -4.48 -7.11 -12.87
C GLY A 81 -3.18 -6.89 -13.63
N ILE A 82 -2.04 -7.21 -13.02
CA ILE A 82 -0.71 -7.11 -13.64
C ILE A 82 -0.61 -8.05 -14.84
N SER A 83 -1.02 -9.31 -14.70
CA SER A 83 -1.00 -10.29 -15.78
C SER A 83 -1.88 -9.86 -16.95
N HIS A 84 -3.02 -9.20 -16.68
CA HIS A 84 -3.91 -8.69 -17.72
C HIS A 84 -3.31 -7.49 -18.46
N GLN A 85 -2.74 -6.52 -17.74
CA GLN A 85 -2.28 -5.25 -18.33
C GLN A 85 -0.86 -5.34 -18.92
N PHE A 86 0.04 -6.05 -18.26
CA PHE A 86 1.48 -6.07 -18.58
C PHE A 86 1.95 -7.43 -19.09
N GLY A 87 1.13 -8.47 -18.96
CA GLY A 87 1.42 -9.83 -19.41
C GLY A 87 1.99 -10.73 -18.30
N PRO A 88 2.05 -12.05 -18.57
CA PRO A 88 2.34 -13.04 -17.54
C PRO A 88 3.82 -13.05 -17.08
N SER A 89 4.75 -12.54 -17.88
CA SER A 89 6.18 -12.46 -17.51
C SER A 89 6.38 -11.56 -16.29
N ILE A 90 5.93 -10.29 -16.40
CA ILE A 90 5.97 -9.31 -15.31
C ILE A 90 5.20 -9.82 -14.09
N ALA A 91 4.03 -10.43 -14.29
CA ALA A 91 3.22 -10.94 -13.19
C ALA A 91 3.95 -12.02 -12.38
N ARG A 92 4.63 -12.98 -13.05
CA ARG A 92 5.41 -14.02 -12.37
C ARG A 92 6.63 -13.46 -11.64
N LEU A 93 7.35 -12.52 -12.24
CA LEU A 93 8.47 -11.82 -11.57
C LEU A 93 7.99 -11.09 -10.32
N PHE A 94 6.88 -10.34 -10.45
CA PHE A 94 6.24 -9.67 -9.33
C PHE A 94 5.88 -10.65 -8.20
N LEU A 95 5.21 -11.77 -8.52
CA LEU A 95 4.84 -12.78 -7.53
C LEU A 95 6.07 -13.38 -6.83
N PHE A 96 7.12 -13.70 -7.60
CA PHE A 96 8.37 -14.21 -7.07
C PHE A 96 9.00 -13.23 -6.07
N PHE A 97 9.02 -11.93 -6.38
CA PHE A 97 9.53 -10.92 -5.46
C PHE A 97 8.67 -10.73 -4.22
N MET A 98 7.34 -10.77 -4.36
CA MET A 98 6.42 -10.67 -3.22
C MET A 98 6.64 -11.82 -2.23
N VAL A 99 6.63 -13.08 -2.72
CA VAL A 99 6.73 -14.28 -1.88
C VAL A 99 8.06 -14.39 -1.15
N LEU A 100 9.16 -13.97 -1.78
CA LEU A 100 10.51 -14.07 -1.19
C LEU A 100 10.93 -12.84 -0.37
N SER A 101 10.09 -11.81 -0.29
CA SER A 101 10.44 -10.59 0.44
C SER A 101 10.12 -10.72 1.93
N ASN A 102 11.13 -10.43 2.77
CA ASN A 102 10.97 -10.35 4.22
C ASN A 102 9.95 -9.27 4.61
N GLY A 103 9.94 -8.15 3.86
CA GLY A 103 9.00 -7.05 4.08
C GLY A 103 7.55 -7.46 3.92
N MET A 104 7.21 -8.18 2.84
CA MET A 104 5.83 -8.67 2.67
C MET A 104 5.46 -9.72 3.71
N PHE A 105 6.39 -10.60 4.09
CA PHE A 105 6.14 -11.60 5.12
C PHE A 105 5.72 -10.96 6.44
N ILE A 106 6.47 -9.95 6.91
CA ILE A 106 6.16 -9.24 8.16
C ILE A 106 4.88 -8.39 8.00
N SER A 107 4.78 -7.58 6.95
CA SER A 107 3.67 -6.63 6.79
C SER A 107 2.33 -7.31 6.54
N SER A 108 2.29 -8.50 5.90
CA SER A 108 1.07 -9.25 5.58
C SER A 108 0.25 -9.74 6.78
N THR A 109 0.85 -9.76 7.97
CA THR A 109 0.18 -10.21 9.20
C THR A 109 0.26 -9.20 10.34
N ALA A 110 0.89 -8.05 10.11
CA ALA A 110 0.96 -7.00 11.11
C ALA A 110 -0.40 -6.30 11.24
N PHE A 111 -0.88 -6.16 12.48
CA PHE A 111 -2.13 -5.48 12.79
C PHE A 111 -1.90 -3.97 12.86
N LEU A 112 -1.63 -3.38 11.70
CA LEU A 112 -1.37 -1.95 11.53
C LEU A 112 -2.24 -1.38 10.41
N PRO A 113 -2.63 -0.10 10.50
CA PRO A 113 -3.35 0.55 9.41
C PRO A 113 -2.51 0.65 8.14
N SER A 114 -1.19 0.71 8.26
CA SER A 114 -0.28 0.69 7.10
C SER A 114 -0.31 -0.66 6.35
N SER A 115 -0.36 -1.79 7.07
CA SER A 115 -0.56 -3.12 6.47
C SER A 115 -1.94 -3.24 5.83
N PHE A 116 -3.00 -2.78 6.52
CA PHE A 116 -4.34 -2.75 5.93
C PHE A 116 -4.38 -1.90 4.65
N SER A 117 -3.74 -0.74 4.66
CA SER A 117 -3.61 0.13 3.48
C SER A 117 -2.73 -0.47 2.38
N MET A 118 -1.78 -1.34 2.70
CA MET A 118 -1.05 -2.13 1.71
C MET A 118 -2.01 -3.07 0.97
N TYR A 119 -2.93 -3.74 1.68
CA TYR A 119 -3.93 -4.61 1.06
C TYR A 119 -4.86 -3.79 0.15
N MET A 120 -5.32 -2.64 0.64
CA MET A 120 -6.15 -1.73 -0.15
C MET A 120 -5.40 -1.17 -1.35
N THR A 121 -4.10 -0.90 -1.25
CA THR A 121 -3.27 -0.49 -2.39
C THR A 121 -3.22 -1.60 -3.43
N ALA A 122 -3.00 -2.85 -3.03
CA ALA A 122 -3.03 -3.98 -3.96
C ALA A 122 -4.40 -4.11 -4.66
N LEU A 123 -5.50 -3.97 -3.91
CA LEU A 123 -6.85 -3.98 -4.49
C LEU A 123 -7.11 -2.81 -5.44
N THR A 124 -6.69 -1.60 -5.08
CA THR A 124 -6.83 -0.38 -5.89
C THR A 124 -6.10 -0.54 -7.22
N PHE A 125 -4.83 -0.94 -7.20
CA PHE A 125 -4.07 -1.16 -8.42
C PHE A 125 -4.60 -2.34 -9.23
N GLY A 126 -4.97 -3.45 -8.60
CA GLY A 126 -5.60 -4.58 -9.28
C GLY A 126 -6.89 -4.20 -9.99
N ALA A 127 -7.76 -3.42 -9.33
CA ALA A 127 -9.00 -2.91 -9.89
C ALA A 127 -8.76 -1.94 -11.05
N TRP A 128 -7.81 -1.02 -10.87
CA TRP A 128 -7.47 -0.02 -11.88
C TRP A 128 -6.90 -0.66 -13.15
N LEU A 129 -5.98 -1.63 -13.02
CA LEU A 129 -5.43 -2.38 -14.15
C LEU A 129 -6.50 -3.16 -14.92
N ARG A 130 -7.57 -3.59 -14.22
CA ARG A 130 -8.76 -4.23 -14.81
C ARG A 130 -9.86 -3.24 -15.23
N GLN A 131 -9.60 -1.93 -15.18
CA GLN A 131 -10.56 -0.88 -15.52
C GLN A 131 -11.84 -0.87 -14.65
N ASN A 132 -11.80 -1.43 -13.45
CA ASN A 132 -12.93 -1.40 -12.50
C ASN A 132 -12.85 -0.17 -11.59
N HIS A 133 -13.26 0.98 -12.14
CA HIS A 133 -13.14 2.29 -11.51
C HIS A 133 -13.98 2.45 -10.24
N LYS A 134 -15.08 1.68 -10.09
CA LYS A 134 -15.91 1.73 -8.86
C LYS A 134 -15.14 1.14 -7.68
N ILE A 135 -14.50 -0.01 -7.90
CA ILE A 135 -13.68 -0.65 -6.87
C ILE A 135 -12.47 0.23 -6.53
N VAL A 136 -11.84 0.86 -7.53
CA VAL A 136 -10.73 1.82 -7.29
C VAL A 136 -11.13 2.91 -6.30
N ILE A 137 -12.29 3.56 -6.52
CA ILE A 137 -12.76 4.63 -5.62
C ILE A 137 -13.08 4.05 -4.24
N LEU A 138 -13.69 2.87 -4.18
CA LEU A 138 -14.04 2.19 -2.93
C LEU A 138 -12.81 1.84 -2.09
N THR A 139 -11.85 1.13 -2.68
CA THR A 139 -10.66 0.65 -1.97
C THR A 139 -9.74 1.81 -1.59
N GLN A 140 -9.65 2.84 -2.43
CA GLN A 140 -8.91 4.05 -2.09
C GLN A 140 -9.56 4.85 -0.96
N ALA A 141 -10.89 4.97 -0.95
CA ALA A 141 -11.63 5.62 0.13
C ALA A 141 -11.49 4.84 1.44
N ILE A 142 -11.64 3.52 1.43
CA ILE A 142 -11.42 2.67 2.60
C ILE A 142 -9.97 2.79 3.09
N SER A 143 -8.98 2.77 2.18
CA SER A 143 -7.57 2.94 2.56
C SER A 143 -7.32 4.25 3.28
N ALA A 144 -7.82 5.38 2.74
CA ALA A 144 -7.54 6.70 3.30
C ALA A 144 -8.39 7.03 4.53
N LEU A 145 -9.66 6.60 4.56
CA LEU A 145 -10.57 6.95 5.63
C LEU A 145 -10.49 5.98 6.81
N ILE A 146 -10.36 4.68 6.56
CA ILE A 146 -10.35 3.67 7.62
C ILE A 146 -8.91 3.27 7.99
N GLY A 147 -8.07 3.04 6.98
CA GLY A 147 -6.68 2.64 7.20
C GLY A 147 -5.83 3.83 7.65
N TRP A 148 -5.28 4.55 6.68
CA TRP A 148 -4.36 5.65 6.94
C TRP A 148 -4.51 6.76 5.91
N PRO A 149 -4.84 8.00 6.31
CA PRO A 149 -5.22 9.07 5.37
C PRO A 149 -4.12 9.46 4.38
N PHE A 150 -2.85 9.34 4.76
CA PHE A 150 -1.73 9.64 3.88
C PHE A 150 -1.69 8.76 2.64
N THR A 151 -2.30 7.57 2.67
CA THR A 151 -2.39 6.64 1.53
C THR A 151 -3.21 7.18 0.35
N ALA A 152 -3.91 8.30 0.53
CA ALA A 152 -4.45 9.09 -0.56
C ALA A 152 -3.38 9.47 -1.61
N LEU A 153 -2.11 9.65 -1.19
CA LEU A 153 -0.98 9.93 -2.08
C LEU A 153 -0.75 8.81 -3.10
N LEU A 154 -0.87 7.53 -2.71
CA LEU A 154 -0.68 6.41 -3.64
C LEU A 154 -1.76 6.36 -4.72
N GLY A 155 -2.98 6.77 -4.39
CA GLY A 155 -4.11 6.84 -5.32
C GLY A 155 -4.12 8.09 -6.20
N LEU A 156 -3.34 9.13 -5.87
CA LEU A 156 -3.38 10.43 -6.55
C LEU A 156 -3.06 10.32 -8.06
N PRO A 157 -2.02 9.60 -8.51
CA PRO A 157 -1.77 9.43 -9.94
C PRO A 157 -2.92 8.75 -10.69
N ILE A 158 -3.59 7.76 -10.08
CA ILE A 158 -4.77 7.10 -10.66
C ILE A 158 -5.94 8.09 -10.74
N ALA A 159 -6.19 8.87 -9.70
CA ALA A 159 -7.23 9.88 -9.69
C ALA A 159 -7.00 10.95 -10.79
N ILE A 160 -5.76 11.42 -10.94
CA ILE A 160 -5.34 12.34 -12.00
C ILE A 160 -5.64 11.74 -13.38
N GLU A 161 -5.23 10.49 -13.63
CA GLU A 161 -5.53 9.81 -14.90
C GLU A 161 -7.05 9.74 -15.16
N MET A 162 -7.84 9.36 -14.14
CA MET A 162 -9.29 9.25 -14.27
C MET A 162 -9.97 10.59 -14.59
N LEU A 163 -9.54 11.67 -13.93
CA LEU A 163 -10.17 12.99 -14.03
C LEU A 163 -9.74 13.75 -15.29
N ILE A 164 -8.45 13.67 -15.65
CA ILE A 164 -7.85 14.43 -16.74
C ILE A 164 -7.82 13.60 -18.01
N ASN A 165 -7.15 12.45 -18.00
CA ASN A 165 -6.89 11.66 -19.21
C ASN A 165 -8.15 10.93 -19.68
N LYS A 166 -8.90 10.33 -18.75
CA LYS A 166 -10.14 9.58 -19.05
C LYS A 166 -11.40 10.45 -18.99
N LYS A 167 -11.30 11.71 -18.56
CA LYS A 167 -12.41 12.69 -18.44
C LYS A 167 -13.61 12.19 -17.62
N LYS A 168 -13.42 11.31 -16.64
CA LYS A 168 -14.50 10.68 -15.85
C LYS A 168 -14.96 11.53 -14.65
N ARG A 169 -15.01 12.85 -14.79
CA ARG A 169 -15.24 13.78 -13.65
C ARG A 169 -16.56 13.55 -12.93
N ILE A 170 -17.67 13.48 -13.67
CA ILE A 170 -19.01 13.26 -13.09
C ILE A 170 -19.10 11.88 -12.44
N PHE A 171 -18.56 10.85 -13.11
CA PHE A 171 -18.52 9.50 -12.57
C PHE A 171 -17.74 9.45 -11.25
N PHE A 172 -16.55 10.06 -11.22
CA PHE A 172 -15.71 10.12 -10.03
C PHE A 172 -16.45 10.86 -8.90
N ALA A 173 -16.99 12.05 -9.17
CA ALA A 173 -17.73 12.81 -8.16
C ALA A 173 -18.92 12.05 -7.58
N LYS A 174 -19.75 11.43 -8.44
CA LYS A 174 -20.91 10.63 -8.03
C LYS A 174 -20.50 9.46 -7.14
N TRP A 175 -19.53 8.65 -7.57
CA TRP A 175 -19.12 7.47 -6.81
C TRP A 175 -18.34 7.82 -5.55
N SER A 176 -17.50 8.85 -5.59
CA SER A 176 -16.81 9.36 -4.40
C SER A 176 -17.79 9.87 -3.35
N ALA A 177 -18.90 10.53 -3.75
CA ALA A 177 -19.94 10.95 -2.81
C ALA A 177 -20.67 9.75 -2.19
N ILE A 178 -21.13 8.81 -3.01
CA ILE A 178 -21.85 7.60 -2.53
C ILE A 178 -20.96 6.79 -1.57
N ILE A 179 -19.74 6.48 -2.02
CA ILE A 179 -18.78 5.69 -1.25
C ILE A 179 -18.34 6.45 0.00
N GLY A 180 -18.02 7.73 -0.16
CA GLY A 180 -17.62 8.60 0.94
C GLY A 180 -18.66 8.60 2.05
N VAL A 181 -19.94 8.82 1.75
CA VAL A 181 -21.01 8.74 2.74
C VAL A 181 -21.12 7.35 3.35
N SER A 182 -21.07 6.28 2.54
CA SER A 182 -21.21 4.90 3.03
C SER A 182 -20.09 4.47 3.97
N VAL A 183 -18.89 5.03 3.83
CA VAL A 183 -17.71 4.71 4.66
C VAL A 183 -17.61 5.67 5.85
N LEU A 184 -17.82 6.98 5.63
CA LEU A 184 -17.71 8.00 6.66
C LEU A 184 -18.81 7.91 7.70
N LEU A 185 -20.05 7.63 7.29
CA LEU A 185 -21.18 7.58 8.22
C LEU A 185 -20.96 6.54 9.34
N PRO A 186 -20.70 5.25 9.05
CA PRO A 186 -20.44 4.28 10.13
C PRO A 186 -19.16 4.62 10.91
N LEU A 187 -18.11 5.11 10.26
CA LEU A 187 -16.88 5.52 10.93
C LEU A 187 -17.15 6.59 11.99
N VAL A 188 -17.84 7.67 11.61
CA VAL A 188 -18.17 8.78 12.51
C VAL A 188 -19.11 8.32 13.61
N LEU A 189 -20.11 7.47 13.32
CA LEU A 189 -21.03 6.94 14.33
C LEU A 189 -20.30 6.11 15.38
N ILE A 190 -19.43 5.19 14.95
CA ILE A 190 -18.64 4.34 15.85
C ILE A 190 -17.71 5.22 16.69
N ASP A 191 -16.91 6.08 16.08
CA ASP A 191 -15.96 6.91 16.80
C ASP A 191 -16.67 7.87 17.77
N THR A 192 -17.79 8.46 17.35
CA THR A 192 -18.58 9.36 18.21
C THR A 192 -19.13 8.64 19.44
N TYR A 193 -19.54 7.38 19.29
CA TYR A 193 -19.99 6.56 20.41
C TYR A 193 -18.88 6.32 21.43
N TYR A 194 -17.69 5.89 20.98
CA TYR A 194 -16.58 5.59 21.89
C TYR A 194 -15.96 6.83 22.52
N TYR A 195 -15.88 7.94 21.79
CA TYR A 195 -15.27 9.17 22.27
C TYR A 195 -16.22 10.07 23.05
N GLY A 196 -17.54 9.80 23.02
CA GLY A 196 -18.56 10.61 23.69
C GLY A 196 -18.75 12.01 23.09
N LYS A 197 -18.17 12.28 21.90
CA LYS A 197 -18.28 13.54 21.17
C LYS A 197 -18.13 13.30 19.67
N LEU A 198 -18.59 14.21 18.83
CA LEU A 198 -18.45 14.09 17.38
C LEU A 198 -16.95 14.02 17.00
N VAL A 199 -16.53 12.91 16.41
CA VAL A 199 -15.14 12.66 16.01
C VAL A 199 -15.05 12.23 14.56
N LEU A 200 -14.07 12.80 13.85
CA LEU A 200 -13.62 12.36 12.55
C LEU A 200 -12.11 12.08 12.63
N ALA A 201 -11.76 10.90 13.15
CA ALA A 201 -10.38 10.53 13.48
C ALA A 201 -9.38 10.70 12.31
N PRO A 202 -9.72 10.39 11.04
CA PRO A 202 -8.81 10.59 9.90
C PRO A 202 -8.46 12.05 9.63
N VAL A 203 -9.34 12.99 10.00
CA VAL A 203 -9.03 14.42 9.92
C VAL A 203 -8.21 14.85 11.12
N ASN A 204 -8.56 14.39 12.32
CA ASN A 204 -7.80 14.71 13.54
C ASN A 204 -6.33 14.29 13.44
N ILE A 205 -6.04 13.08 12.93
CA ILE A 205 -4.66 12.61 12.76
C ILE A 205 -3.88 13.45 11.75
N VAL A 206 -4.52 13.92 10.67
CA VAL A 206 -3.87 14.81 9.69
C VAL A 206 -3.59 16.17 10.32
N LEU A 207 -4.58 16.75 11.02
CA LEU A 207 -4.41 18.02 11.73
C LEU A 207 -3.30 17.94 12.78
N TYR A 208 -3.26 16.86 13.54
CA TYR A 208 -2.25 16.63 14.57
C TYR A 208 -0.85 16.44 13.96
N ASN A 209 -0.69 15.52 13.00
CA ASN A 209 0.63 15.18 12.48
C ASN A 209 1.23 16.21 11.53
N VAL A 210 0.39 16.97 10.80
CA VAL A 210 0.87 17.87 9.73
C VAL A 210 0.82 19.34 10.16
N PHE A 211 -0.18 19.74 10.95
CA PHE A 211 -0.46 21.15 11.22
C PHE A 211 -0.23 21.55 12.68
N SER A 212 0.19 20.64 13.56
CA SER A 212 0.53 20.95 14.95
C SER A 212 2.04 21.05 15.17
N SER A 213 2.44 21.70 16.26
CA SER A 213 3.85 21.77 16.69
C SER A 213 4.39 20.48 17.31
N HIS A 214 3.51 19.52 17.63
CA HIS A 214 3.85 18.23 18.25
C HIS A 214 3.73 17.09 17.23
N GLY A 215 4.26 17.32 16.03
CA GLY A 215 4.19 16.38 14.91
C GLY A 215 4.89 15.03 15.20
N PRO A 216 5.07 14.20 14.17
CA PRO A 216 5.60 12.83 14.34
C PRO A 216 7.00 12.77 14.96
N ASP A 217 7.76 13.88 14.94
CA ASP A 217 9.07 14.00 15.56
C ASP A 217 9.09 13.80 17.08
N LEU A 218 7.92 13.81 17.75
CA LEU A 218 7.78 13.43 19.17
C LEU A 218 8.41 12.06 19.46
N TYR A 219 8.38 11.16 18.48
CA TYR A 219 8.90 9.79 18.59
C TYR A 219 10.36 9.67 18.13
N GLY A 220 11.06 10.79 17.92
CA GLY A 220 12.45 10.84 17.48
C GLY A 220 12.60 11.06 15.97
N THR A 221 13.84 11.18 15.52
CA THR A 221 14.17 11.37 14.10
C THR A 221 15.24 10.38 13.66
N GLU A 222 15.23 10.04 12.38
CA GLU A 222 16.11 9.02 11.81
C GLU A 222 16.92 9.61 10.65
N PRO A 223 18.16 9.11 10.41
CA PRO A 223 19.02 9.64 9.36
C PRO A 223 18.41 9.39 7.98
N TRP A 224 18.88 10.16 6.98
CA TRP A 224 18.33 10.11 5.62
C TRP A 224 18.44 8.72 4.96
N PHE A 225 19.44 7.91 5.34
CA PHE A 225 19.68 6.57 4.80
C PHE A 225 18.82 5.47 5.46
N PHE A 226 17.98 5.82 6.44
CA PHE A 226 17.13 4.87 7.17
C PHE A 226 16.26 4.05 6.21
N TYR A 227 15.49 4.70 5.34
CA TYR A 227 14.61 3.97 4.43
C TYR A 227 15.35 3.22 3.32
N PHE A 228 16.53 3.68 2.91
CA PHE A 228 17.39 2.89 2.01
C PHE A 228 17.80 1.58 2.68
N THR A 229 18.23 1.64 3.93
CA THR A 229 18.62 0.47 4.72
C THR A 229 17.42 -0.44 4.97
N ASN A 230 16.29 0.13 5.41
CA ASN A 230 15.05 -0.59 5.67
C ASN A 230 14.55 -1.34 4.43
N CYS A 231 14.47 -0.67 3.29
CA CYS A 231 14.01 -1.30 2.04
C CYS A 231 15.02 -2.33 1.53
N PHE A 232 16.33 -2.10 1.70
CA PHE A 232 17.36 -3.08 1.35
C PHE A 232 17.28 -4.33 2.22
N LEU A 233 17.03 -4.22 3.53
CA LEU A 233 16.84 -5.40 4.40
C LEU A 233 15.57 -6.18 4.05
N ASN A 234 14.50 -5.46 3.69
CA ASN A 234 13.21 -6.06 3.40
C ASN A 234 13.12 -6.72 2.02
N PHE A 235 13.84 -6.20 1.02
CA PHE A 235 13.74 -6.62 -0.39
C PHE A 235 15.09 -6.96 -1.06
N ASN A 236 16.22 -6.79 -0.37
CA ASN A 236 17.56 -7.07 -0.87
C ASN A 236 17.83 -6.39 -2.24
N LEU A 237 18.37 -7.16 -3.19
CA LEU A 237 18.64 -6.71 -4.56
C LEU A 237 17.37 -6.26 -5.31
N VAL A 238 16.19 -6.74 -4.93
CA VAL A 238 14.92 -6.32 -5.56
C VAL A 238 14.69 -4.83 -5.35
N PHE A 239 15.02 -4.29 -4.17
CA PHE A 239 14.92 -2.85 -3.94
C PHE A 239 15.87 -2.06 -4.85
N VAL A 240 17.13 -2.48 -4.96
CA VAL A 240 18.12 -1.82 -5.83
C VAL A 240 17.65 -1.82 -7.29
N VAL A 241 17.16 -2.97 -7.77
CA VAL A 241 16.60 -3.11 -9.11
C VAL A 241 15.37 -2.22 -9.29
N SER A 242 14.50 -2.09 -8.28
CA SER A 242 13.32 -1.23 -8.35
C SER A 242 13.65 0.25 -8.60
N LEU A 243 14.76 0.75 -8.04
CA LEU A 243 15.21 2.14 -8.24
C LEU A 243 15.66 2.40 -9.69
N THR A 244 16.09 1.36 -10.40
CA THR A 244 16.50 1.46 -11.82
C THR A 244 15.32 1.43 -12.79
N ALA A 245 14.09 1.19 -12.33
CA ALA A 245 12.92 1.03 -13.20
C ALA A 245 12.71 2.25 -14.10
N LEU A 246 12.78 3.47 -13.56
CA LEU A 246 12.60 4.70 -14.34
C LEU A 246 13.64 4.85 -15.46
N PRO A 247 14.97 4.88 -15.19
CA PRO A 247 15.95 5.07 -16.25
C PRO A 247 15.93 3.94 -17.28
N VAL A 248 15.73 2.69 -16.86
CA VAL A 248 15.67 1.54 -17.80
C VAL A 248 14.43 1.63 -18.68
N MET A 249 13.27 2.00 -18.14
CA MET A 249 12.06 2.19 -18.93
C MET A 249 12.21 3.34 -19.93
N LEU A 250 12.80 4.47 -19.53
CA LEU A 250 13.07 5.59 -20.44
C LEU A 250 14.03 5.18 -21.55
N PHE A 251 15.11 4.46 -21.21
CA PHE A 251 16.04 3.90 -22.19
C PHE A 251 15.31 3.00 -23.20
N CYS A 252 14.49 2.06 -22.72
CA CYS A 252 13.74 1.16 -23.61
C CYS A 252 12.76 1.92 -24.50
N LYS A 253 12.10 2.95 -23.98
CA LYS A 253 11.17 3.78 -24.74
C LYS A 253 11.86 4.54 -25.88
N LEU A 254 13.11 4.98 -25.67
CA LEU A 254 13.87 5.77 -26.65
C LEU A 254 14.62 4.91 -27.68
N PHE A 255 15.20 3.78 -27.25
CA PHE A 255 16.18 3.05 -28.08
C PHE A 255 15.70 1.68 -28.58
N VAL A 256 14.71 1.06 -27.92
CA VAL A 256 14.22 -0.27 -28.31
C VAL A 256 13.07 -0.14 -29.30
N LYS A 257 13.36 -0.36 -30.58
CA LYS A 257 12.34 -0.39 -31.64
C LYS A 257 11.44 -1.61 -31.47
N SER A 258 10.16 -1.40 -31.19
CA SER A 258 9.14 -2.45 -31.09
C SER A 258 7.84 -2.00 -31.76
N LYS A 259 7.13 -2.93 -32.41
CA LYS A 259 5.80 -2.67 -32.99
C LYS A 259 4.73 -2.35 -31.93
N ARG A 260 4.95 -2.81 -30.69
CA ARG A 260 4.09 -2.50 -29.54
C ARG A 260 4.78 -1.50 -28.63
N ASN A 261 3.99 -0.59 -28.05
CA ASN A 261 4.48 0.33 -27.02
C ASN A 261 5.00 -0.46 -25.82
N ILE A 262 6.32 -0.52 -25.67
CA ILE A 262 6.99 -1.25 -24.59
C ILE A 262 6.64 -0.61 -23.25
N VAL A 263 6.67 0.72 -23.18
CA VAL A 263 6.29 1.51 -22.01
C VAL A 263 5.02 2.28 -22.32
N ASN A 264 3.96 1.98 -21.57
CA ASN A 264 2.66 2.65 -21.69
C ASN A 264 2.37 3.53 -20.44
N SER A 265 1.28 4.30 -20.50
CA SER A 265 0.85 5.17 -19.39
C SER A 265 0.66 4.42 -18.07
N SER A 266 0.23 3.15 -18.11
CA SER A 266 0.03 2.36 -16.89
C SER A 266 1.35 2.09 -16.15
N HIS A 267 2.45 1.86 -16.86
CA HIS A 267 3.76 1.71 -16.20
C HIS A 267 4.15 3.01 -15.48
N ILE A 268 3.93 4.16 -16.14
CA ILE A 268 4.25 5.48 -15.58
C ILE A 268 3.40 5.77 -14.34
N ILE A 269 2.12 5.40 -14.32
CA ILE A 269 1.23 5.62 -13.18
C ILE A 269 1.62 4.75 -11.99
N CYS A 270 1.95 3.46 -12.19
CA CYS A 270 2.47 2.62 -11.11
C CYS A 270 3.74 3.21 -10.49
N LEU A 271 4.66 3.63 -11.35
CA LEU A 271 5.95 4.16 -10.93
C LEU A 271 5.82 5.53 -10.27
N SER A 272 4.94 6.40 -10.78
CA SER A 272 4.73 7.72 -10.19
C SER A 272 4.08 7.63 -8.80
N SER A 273 3.20 6.66 -8.55
CA SER A 273 2.67 6.42 -7.20
C SER A 273 3.77 6.01 -6.22
N LEU A 274 4.68 5.11 -6.62
CA LEU A 274 5.82 4.72 -5.79
C LEU A 274 6.77 5.90 -5.54
N LEU A 275 7.14 6.62 -6.60
CA LEU A 275 8.06 7.76 -6.50
C LEU A 275 7.48 8.90 -5.68
N LEU A 276 6.17 9.17 -5.80
CA LEU A 276 5.46 10.14 -4.98
C LEU A 276 5.49 9.75 -3.50
N TRP A 277 5.24 8.48 -3.19
CA TRP A 277 5.32 7.97 -1.82
C TRP A 277 6.72 8.13 -1.25
N PHE A 278 7.74 7.71 -1.99
CA PHE A 278 9.13 7.85 -1.58
C PHE A 278 9.53 9.32 -1.41
N ALA A 279 9.15 10.20 -2.33
CA ALA A 279 9.46 11.62 -2.23
C ALA A 279 8.91 12.24 -0.94
N VAL A 280 7.67 11.91 -0.56
CA VAL A 280 7.05 12.45 0.65
C VAL A 280 7.63 11.84 1.93
N PHE A 281 7.78 10.51 2.00
CA PHE A 281 8.21 9.87 3.25
C PHE A 281 9.71 9.98 3.49
N PHE A 282 10.55 9.93 2.44
CA PHE A 282 12.00 10.10 2.62
C PHE A 282 12.37 11.53 3.02
N SER A 283 11.53 12.52 2.71
CA SER A 283 11.74 13.91 3.13
C SER A 283 11.36 14.18 4.59
N GLN A 284 10.62 13.27 5.25
CA GLN A 284 10.26 13.46 6.66
C GLN A 284 11.46 13.17 7.57
N SER A 285 11.62 13.95 8.64
CA SER A 285 12.61 13.73 9.70
C SER A 285 12.34 12.45 10.47
N HIS A 286 11.11 12.30 10.98
CA HIS A 286 10.63 11.07 11.59
C HIS A 286 10.40 9.96 10.57
N LYS A 287 10.86 8.75 10.88
CA LYS A 287 10.76 7.60 9.97
C LYS A 287 10.45 6.34 10.76
N GLU A 288 9.63 5.50 10.17
CA GLU A 288 9.27 4.19 10.73
C GLU A 288 9.13 3.18 9.60
N GLU A 289 9.59 1.95 9.82
CA GLU A 289 9.52 0.88 8.83
C GLU A 289 8.09 0.71 8.26
N ARG A 290 7.09 0.75 9.14
CA ARG A 290 5.68 0.57 8.79
C ARG A 290 5.11 1.65 7.86
N PHE A 291 5.73 2.82 7.75
CA PHE A 291 5.26 3.88 6.84
C PHE A 291 5.47 3.52 5.37
N ILE A 292 6.37 2.59 5.06
CA ILE A 292 6.61 2.16 3.68
C ILE A 292 5.73 0.97 3.29
N TYR A 293 5.10 0.27 4.24
CA TYR A 293 4.26 -0.91 3.98
C TYR A 293 3.24 -0.69 2.84
N PRO A 294 2.49 0.43 2.77
CA PRO A 294 1.51 0.64 1.72
C PRO A 294 2.09 0.57 0.30
N ALA A 295 3.38 0.90 0.13
CA ALA A 295 4.06 0.93 -1.16
C ALA A 295 4.83 -0.36 -1.51
N TYR A 296 4.93 -1.34 -0.59
CA TYR A 296 5.71 -2.57 -0.78
C TYR A 296 5.36 -3.34 -2.08
N PRO A 297 4.08 -3.53 -2.45
CA PRO A 297 3.76 -4.18 -3.72
C PRO A 297 4.28 -3.41 -4.95
N LEU A 298 4.34 -2.07 -4.86
CA LEU A 298 4.82 -1.25 -5.97
C LEU A 298 6.35 -1.31 -6.12
N ILE A 299 7.10 -1.55 -5.04
CA ILE A 299 8.55 -1.83 -5.09
C ILE A 299 8.79 -3.09 -5.92
N CYS A 300 8.09 -4.18 -5.58
CA CYS A 300 8.18 -5.45 -6.31
C CYS A 300 7.78 -5.30 -7.79
N LEU A 301 6.69 -4.57 -8.07
CA LEU A 301 6.24 -4.33 -9.43
C LEU A 301 7.26 -3.50 -10.24
N SER A 302 7.88 -2.50 -9.61
CA SER A 302 8.89 -1.66 -10.26
C SER A 302 10.16 -2.46 -10.59
N ALA A 303 10.58 -3.37 -9.70
CA ALA A 303 11.68 -4.29 -9.99
C ALA A 303 11.33 -5.24 -11.15
N ALA A 304 10.11 -5.77 -11.19
CA ALA A 304 9.63 -6.62 -12.28
C ALA A 304 9.62 -5.87 -13.62
N PHE A 305 9.22 -4.59 -13.63
CA PHE A 305 9.35 -3.74 -14.81
C PHE A 305 10.81 -3.59 -15.23
N ALA A 306 11.71 -3.25 -14.31
CA ALA A 306 13.12 -3.06 -14.64
C ALA A 306 13.72 -4.30 -15.32
N ILE A 307 13.51 -5.50 -14.76
CA ILE A 307 14.05 -6.76 -15.30
C ILE A 307 13.47 -7.08 -16.68
N GLU A 308 12.15 -6.97 -16.85
CA GLU A 308 11.52 -7.21 -18.15
C GLU A 308 12.05 -6.23 -19.22
N MET A 309 12.28 -4.97 -18.84
CA MET A 309 12.79 -3.95 -19.76
C MET A 309 14.25 -4.22 -20.13
N VAL A 310 15.10 -4.59 -19.18
CA VAL A 310 16.47 -5.04 -19.45
C VAL A 310 16.47 -6.23 -20.40
N GLN A 311 15.63 -7.24 -20.15
CA GLN A 311 15.52 -8.41 -21.02
C GLN A 311 15.14 -8.03 -22.46
N LYS A 312 14.17 -7.12 -22.62
CA LYS A 312 13.76 -6.61 -23.94
C LYS A 312 14.87 -5.83 -24.63
N ALA A 313 15.59 -4.98 -23.90
CA ALA A 313 16.72 -4.22 -24.44
C ALA A 313 17.84 -5.16 -24.92
N LEU A 314 18.23 -6.13 -24.09
CA LEU A 314 19.24 -7.13 -24.44
C LEU A 314 18.83 -7.92 -25.69
N THR A 315 17.58 -8.39 -25.75
CA THR A 315 17.06 -9.15 -26.91
C THR A 315 17.07 -8.31 -28.19
N ALA A 316 16.87 -7.00 -28.11
CA ALA A 316 16.89 -6.12 -29.28
C ALA A 316 18.30 -5.71 -29.73
N ILE A 317 19.26 -5.65 -28.80
CA ILE A 317 20.64 -5.17 -29.05
C ILE A 317 21.57 -6.32 -29.45
N ILE A 318 21.50 -7.47 -28.76
CA ILE A 318 22.44 -8.60 -28.94
C ILE A 318 22.53 -9.03 -30.42
N PRO A 319 21.42 -9.28 -31.15
CA PRO A 319 21.51 -9.69 -32.56
C PRO A 319 22.23 -8.68 -33.45
N ARG A 320 22.09 -7.38 -33.17
CA ARG A 320 22.76 -6.31 -33.93
C ARG A 320 24.26 -6.29 -33.65
N LEU A 321 24.65 -6.49 -32.39
CA LEU A 321 26.06 -6.59 -32.01
C LEU A 321 26.71 -7.83 -32.62
N THR A 322 26.02 -8.98 -32.61
CA THR A 322 26.53 -10.20 -33.24
C THR A 322 26.69 -10.02 -34.74
N TYR A 323 25.74 -9.40 -35.43
CA TYR A 323 25.86 -9.08 -36.86
C TYR A 323 27.03 -8.14 -37.14
N PHE A 324 27.15 -7.05 -36.38
CA PHE A 324 28.23 -6.07 -36.54
C PHE A 324 29.61 -6.69 -36.30
N TYR A 325 29.75 -7.51 -35.26
CA TYR A 325 30.99 -8.25 -34.99
C TYR A 325 31.33 -9.22 -36.13
N SER A 326 30.33 -9.97 -36.63
CA SER A 326 30.53 -10.89 -37.75
C SER A 326 30.98 -10.16 -39.02
N SER A 327 30.49 -8.93 -39.26
CA SER A 327 30.91 -8.10 -40.40
C SER A 327 32.28 -7.43 -40.24
N LEU A 328 32.86 -7.42 -39.04
CA LEU A 328 34.21 -6.91 -38.77
C LEU A 328 35.27 -8.02 -38.83
N VAL A 329 34.87 -9.28 -38.65
CA VAL A 329 35.75 -10.46 -38.64
C VAL A 329 35.84 -11.11 -40.02
N LEU A 330 34.87 -10.88 -40.90
CA LEU A 330 34.93 -11.15 -42.35
C LEU A 330 35.53 -9.96 -43.09
#